data_AF-A0A379VRM2-F1
#
_entry.id   AF-A0A379VRM2-F1
#
_cell.length_a   1.000
_cell.length_b   1.000
_cell.length_c   1.000
_cell.angle_alpha   90.00
_cell.angle_beta   90.00
_cell.angle_gamma   90.00
#
_symmetry.space_group_name_H-M   'P 1'
#
loop_
_entity.id
_entity.type
_entity.pdbx_description
1 polymer ?
#
loop_
_entity_poly.entity_id
_entity_poly.type
_entity_poly.pdbx_seq_one_letter_code
_entity_poly.pdbx_strand_id
1 'polypeptide(L)'
;MRRCLPPNGMTIFHNAVHVFATGETQAYYNDFADAPEKHLARALAEGFAYQGEISPQTGEPRGVKSTGQPPVAFVDFIQNHDQVGNRAQGDRLITLAGAERTKVLLATLLLSPHIPLLFMGEEYGESRPFLFFTDFHGDLARAVREGRAKEFADHAGENVPDPNAPETLSTLKT
;
A
#
# COMPACT_ATOMS: atom_id res chain seq x y z
N MET A 1 -23.36 16.04 -12.89
CA MET A 1 -23.07 15.96 -11.45
C MET A 1 -21.78 15.17 -11.26
N ARG A 2 -20.68 15.84 -10.88
CA ARG A 2 -19.42 15.16 -10.56
C ARG A 2 -19.58 14.53 -9.17
N ARG A 3 -19.84 13.22 -9.10
CA ARG A 3 -19.63 12.49 -7.84
C ARG A 3 -18.13 12.49 -7.61
N CYS A 4 -17.68 13.10 -6.51
CA CYS A 4 -16.33 12.90 -6.02
C CYS A 4 -16.09 11.39 -5.91
N LEU A 5 -15.02 10.90 -6.52
CA LEU A 5 -14.56 9.53 -6.31
C LEU A 5 -14.33 9.36 -4.80
N PRO A 6 -14.84 8.29 -4.15
CA PRO A 6 -14.50 8.03 -2.77
C PRO A 6 -12.96 7.93 -2.65
N PRO A 7 -12.36 8.42 -1.55
CA PRO A 7 -10.91 8.45 -1.35
C PRO A 7 -10.24 7.07 -1.46
N ASN A 8 -11.02 5.99 -1.43
CA ASN A 8 -10.58 4.60 -1.46
C ASN A 8 -10.29 4.07 -2.87
N GLY A 9 -10.42 4.89 -3.93
CA GLY A 9 -10.10 4.49 -5.30
C GLY A 9 -8.60 4.34 -5.56
N MET A 10 -7.76 5.09 -4.84
CA MET A 10 -6.31 5.17 -5.06
C MET A 10 -5.55 3.89 -4.64
N THR A 11 -6.13 3.04 -3.79
CA THR A 11 -5.45 1.87 -3.23
C THR A 11 -5.64 0.58 -4.04
N ILE A 12 -6.46 0.60 -5.09
CA ILE A 12 -6.88 -0.63 -5.80
C ILE A 12 -5.77 -1.19 -6.69
N PHE A 13 -5.08 -0.35 -7.47
CA PHE A 13 -3.96 -0.75 -8.31
C PHE A 13 -2.80 -1.31 -7.46
N HIS A 14 -2.40 -0.57 -6.42
CA HIS A 14 -1.34 -0.97 -5.50
C HIS A 14 -1.57 -2.37 -4.92
N ASN A 15 -2.78 -2.63 -4.40
CA ASN A 15 -3.05 -3.89 -3.73
C ASN A 15 -2.96 -5.08 -4.69
N ALA A 16 -3.48 -4.93 -5.92
CA ALA A 16 -3.33 -5.95 -6.95
C ALA A 16 -1.84 -6.18 -7.32
N VAL A 17 -1.05 -5.11 -7.47
CA VAL A 17 0.39 -5.19 -7.70
C VAL A 17 1.10 -5.93 -6.55
N HIS A 18 0.79 -5.58 -5.31
CA HIS A 18 1.44 -6.16 -4.13
C HIS A 18 1.19 -7.66 -4.04
N VAL A 19 -0.06 -8.09 -4.14
CA VAL A 19 -0.41 -9.53 -4.11
C VAL A 19 0.24 -10.26 -5.29
N PHE A 20 0.15 -9.70 -6.49
CA PHE A 20 0.79 -10.28 -7.67
C PHE A 20 2.31 -10.43 -7.51
N ALA A 21 2.95 -9.45 -6.87
CA ALA A 21 4.41 -9.39 -6.77
C ALA A 21 5.00 -10.14 -5.57
N THR A 22 4.25 -10.31 -4.48
CA THR A 22 4.77 -10.88 -3.22
C THR A 22 4.08 -12.17 -2.81
N GLY A 23 2.84 -12.38 -3.26
CA GLY A 23 1.98 -13.48 -2.80
C GLY A 23 1.36 -13.25 -1.42
N GLU A 24 1.58 -12.10 -0.79
CA GLU A 24 0.95 -11.73 0.47
C GLU A 24 -0.56 -11.49 0.29
N THR A 25 -1.39 -12.12 1.11
CA THR A 25 -2.86 -12.06 1.02
C THR A 25 -3.55 -11.71 2.35
N GLN A 26 -2.80 -11.26 3.35
CA GLN A 26 -3.34 -10.90 4.66
C GLN A 26 -4.17 -9.60 4.61
N ALA A 27 -5.12 -9.47 5.55
CA ALA A 27 -5.96 -8.28 5.70
C ALA A 27 -6.58 -7.84 4.35
N TYR A 28 -6.50 -6.54 4.02
CA TYR A 28 -7.10 -5.98 2.81
C TYR A 28 -6.51 -6.51 1.48
N TYR A 29 -5.38 -7.23 1.51
CA TYR A 29 -4.86 -7.92 0.34
C TYR A 29 -5.68 -9.15 -0.04
N ASN A 30 -6.46 -9.72 0.88
CA ASN A 30 -7.31 -10.88 0.60
C ASN A 30 -8.35 -10.61 -0.50
N ASP A 31 -8.77 -9.36 -0.68
CA ASP A 31 -9.65 -8.94 -1.78
C ASP A 31 -9.02 -9.13 -3.16
N PHE A 32 -7.71 -9.37 -3.24
CA PHE A 32 -6.96 -9.49 -4.49
C PHE A 32 -6.29 -10.86 -4.62
N ALA A 33 -6.51 -11.76 -3.67
CA ALA A 33 -5.89 -13.08 -3.61
C ALA A 33 -6.36 -14.00 -4.75
N ASP A 34 -7.58 -13.83 -5.23
CA ASP A 34 -8.13 -14.58 -6.34
C ASP A 34 -7.68 -13.99 -7.67
N ALA A 35 -6.83 -14.71 -8.41
CA ALA A 35 -6.34 -14.29 -9.72
C ALA A 35 -5.82 -12.82 -9.74
N PRO A 36 -4.79 -12.49 -8.94
CA PRO A 36 -4.28 -11.12 -8.79
C PRO A 36 -3.92 -10.46 -10.13
N GLU A 37 -3.51 -11.24 -11.13
CA GLU A 37 -3.25 -10.79 -12.49
C GLU A 37 -4.49 -10.19 -13.18
N LYS A 38 -5.69 -10.69 -12.88
CA LYS A 38 -6.95 -10.15 -13.43
C LYS A 38 -7.32 -8.82 -12.78
N HIS A 39 -7.14 -8.72 -11.46
CA HIS A 39 -7.36 -7.47 -10.74
C HIS A 39 -6.40 -6.39 -11.22
N LEU A 40 -5.11 -6.74 -11.41
CA LEU A 40 -4.11 -5.84 -11.96
C LEU A 40 -4.45 -5.40 -13.39
N ALA A 41 -4.77 -6.35 -14.28
CA ALA A 41 -5.13 -6.04 -15.66
C ALA A 41 -6.37 -5.13 -15.74
N ARG A 42 -7.39 -5.39 -14.91
CA ARG A 42 -8.60 -4.57 -14.87
C ARG A 42 -8.34 -3.19 -14.29
N ALA A 43 -7.53 -3.08 -13.23
CA ALA A 43 -7.16 -1.77 -12.68
C ALA A 43 -6.45 -0.91 -13.73
N LEU A 44 -5.48 -1.48 -14.46
CA LEU A 44 -4.78 -0.79 -15.55
C LEU A 44 -5.70 -0.38 -16.70
N ALA A 45 -6.71 -1.20 -17.03
CA ALA A 45 -7.60 -0.93 -18.16
C ALA A 45 -8.79 -0.03 -17.83
N GLU A 46 -9.31 -0.11 -16.61
CA GLU A 46 -10.62 0.45 -16.24
C GLU A 46 -10.57 1.37 -15.01
N GLY A 47 -9.40 1.54 -14.39
CA GLY A 47 -9.20 2.28 -13.15
C GLY A 47 -9.41 1.41 -11.91
N PHE A 48 -10.65 0.97 -11.65
CA PHE A 48 -10.95 0.15 -10.47
C PHE A 48 -11.02 -1.34 -10.81
N ALA A 49 -10.32 -2.18 -10.04
CA ALA A 49 -10.51 -3.64 -10.05
C ALA A 49 -11.90 -4.04 -9.50
N TYR A 50 -12.42 -3.30 -8.52
CA TYR A 50 -13.75 -3.48 -7.92
C TYR A 50 -14.71 -2.36 -8.36
N GLN A 51 -15.78 -2.73 -9.04
CA GLN A 51 -16.77 -1.83 -9.64
C GLN A 51 -18.22 -2.20 -9.27
N GLY A 52 -18.40 -2.98 -8.20
CA GLY A 52 -19.69 -3.43 -7.66
C GLY A 52 -19.68 -4.87 -7.14
N GLU A 53 -18.59 -5.61 -7.37
CA GLU A 53 -18.39 -6.96 -6.86
C GLU A 53 -18.31 -6.99 -5.32
N ILE A 54 -18.63 -8.14 -4.72
CA ILE A 54 -18.55 -8.34 -3.27
C ILE A 54 -17.09 -8.43 -2.84
N SER A 55 -16.67 -7.60 -1.89
CA SER A 55 -15.35 -7.70 -1.26
C SER A 55 -15.31 -8.91 -0.32
N PRO A 56 -14.36 -9.85 -0.49
CA PRO A 56 -14.14 -10.94 0.45
C PRO A 56 -13.91 -10.50 1.90
N GLN A 57 -13.29 -9.33 2.12
CA GLN A 57 -13.01 -8.79 3.44
C GLN A 57 -14.25 -8.24 4.14
N THR A 58 -15.12 -7.52 3.43
CA THR A 58 -16.28 -6.85 4.05
C THR A 58 -17.58 -7.65 3.92
N GLY A 59 -17.68 -8.56 2.96
CA GLY A 59 -18.92 -9.24 2.59
C GLY A 59 -19.92 -8.34 1.85
N GLU A 60 -19.54 -7.12 1.51
CA GLU A 60 -20.43 -6.10 0.93
C GLU A 60 -19.98 -5.68 -0.49
N PRO A 61 -20.90 -5.15 -1.33
CA PRO A 61 -20.55 -4.60 -2.63
C PRO A 61 -19.53 -3.47 -2.51
N ARG A 62 -18.46 -3.54 -3.32
CA ARG A 62 -17.37 -2.57 -3.31
C ARG A 62 -17.23 -1.87 -4.66
N GLY A 63 -17.15 -0.54 -4.60
CA GLY A 63 -16.88 0.30 -5.76
C GLY A 63 -18.10 0.59 -6.63
N VAL A 64 -17.85 1.27 -7.74
CA VAL A 64 -18.84 1.62 -8.77
C VAL A 64 -18.15 1.57 -10.13
N LYS A 65 -18.93 1.44 -11.21
CA LYS A 65 -18.40 1.46 -12.58
C LYS A 65 -17.50 2.67 -12.84
N SER A 66 -16.26 2.41 -13.27
CA SER A 66 -15.22 3.44 -13.44
C SER A 66 -14.79 3.66 -14.90
N THR A 67 -15.20 2.80 -15.84
CA THR A 67 -14.81 2.85 -17.27
C THR A 67 -15.16 4.15 -18.01
N GLY A 68 -16.02 5.00 -17.43
CA GLY A 68 -16.39 6.30 -18.00
C GLY A 68 -15.51 7.47 -17.53
N GLN A 69 -14.58 7.21 -16.61
CA GLN A 69 -13.67 8.23 -16.10
C GLN A 69 -12.44 8.34 -17.01
N PRO A 70 -11.86 9.55 -17.17
CA PRO A 70 -10.60 9.69 -17.90
C PRO A 70 -9.44 9.04 -17.13
N PRO A 71 -8.42 8.47 -17.79
CA PRO A 71 -7.28 7.83 -17.12
C PRO A 71 -6.58 8.74 -16.10
N VAL A 72 -6.51 10.04 -16.38
CA VAL A 72 -5.90 11.04 -15.49
C VAL A 72 -6.70 11.32 -14.21
N ALA A 73 -7.89 10.74 -14.05
CA ALA A 73 -8.64 10.79 -12.79
C ALA A 73 -8.12 9.77 -11.75
N PHE A 74 -7.23 8.86 -12.15
CA PHE A 74 -6.65 7.84 -11.29
C PHE A 74 -5.21 8.19 -10.96
N VAL A 75 -4.88 8.16 -9.67
CA VAL A 75 -3.51 8.28 -9.17
C VAL A 75 -3.09 6.90 -8.69
N ASP A 76 -2.10 6.32 -9.37
CA ASP A 76 -1.57 4.99 -9.09
C ASP A 76 -0.18 5.09 -8.46
N PHE A 77 0.18 4.09 -7.66
CA PHE A 77 1.50 3.96 -7.04
C PHE A 77 1.79 2.50 -6.72
N ILE A 78 3.07 2.15 -6.61
CA ILE A 78 3.53 0.85 -6.08
C ILE A 78 4.11 0.98 -4.66
N GLN A 79 4.38 2.20 -4.21
CA GLN A 79 4.72 2.54 -2.83
C GLN A 79 4.10 3.89 -2.45
N ASN A 80 3.74 4.04 -1.19
CA ASN A 80 3.52 5.34 -0.56
C ASN A 80 3.80 5.18 0.96
N HIS A 81 3.63 6.26 1.73
CA HIS A 81 3.87 6.24 3.17
C HIS A 81 3.01 5.22 3.93
N ASP A 82 1.75 5.00 3.51
CA ASP A 82 0.86 4.02 4.12
C ASP A 82 1.28 2.58 3.78
N GLN A 83 1.53 2.29 2.50
CA GLN A 83 1.80 0.92 2.05
C GLN A 83 3.17 0.39 2.52
N VAL A 84 4.09 1.31 2.80
CA VAL A 84 5.37 1.00 3.45
C VAL A 84 5.20 1.08 4.97
N GLY A 85 4.77 2.23 5.51
CA GLY A 85 4.78 2.54 6.94
C GLY A 85 3.71 1.87 7.78
N ASN A 86 2.63 1.36 7.19
CA ASN A 86 1.64 0.56 7.92
C ASN A 86 2.08 -0.91 8.07
N ARG A 87 3.25 -1.30 7.53
CA ARG A 87 3.88 -2.58 7.86
C ARG A 87 4.61 -2.49 9.20
N ALA A 88 4.71 -3.60 9.93
CA ALA A 88 5.40 -3.62 11.22
C ALA A 88 6.86 -3.17 11.13
N GLN A 89 7.56 -3.60 10.06
CA GLN A 89 8.97 -3.29 9.83
C GLN A 89 9.19 -2.21 8.75
N GLY A 90 8.11 -1.58 8.26
CA GLY A 90 8.22 -0.51 7.27
C GLY A 90 8.84 -0.96 5.94
N ASP A 91 8.66 -2.22 5.53
CA ASP A 91 9.34 -2.78 4.37
C ASP A 91 8.96 -2.09 3.06
N ARG A 92 9.96 -1.81 2.24
CA ARG A 92 9.76 -1.33 0.87
C ARG A 92 9.48 -2.50 -0.06
N LEU A 93 8.74 -2.27 -1.15
CA LEU A 93 8.42 -3.31 -2.12
C LEU A 93 9.67 -3.99 -2.68
N ILE A 94 10.78 -3.26 -2.83
CA ILE A 94 12.05 -3.82 -3.31
C ILE A 94 12.62 -4.92 -2.40
N THR A 95 12.40 -4.84 -1.08
CA THR A 95 12.86 -5.85 -0.12
C THR A 95 11.95 -7.08 -0.11
N LEU A 96 10.69 -6.92 -0.53
CA LEU A 96 9.69 -8.00 -0.59
C LEU A 96 9.69 -8.73 -1.95
N ALA A 97 9.73 -7.97 -3.04
CA ALA A 97 9.58 -8.47 -4.41
C ALA A 97 10.92 -8.67 -5.15
N GLY A 98 12.00 -8.07 -4.64
CA GLY A 98 13.32 -8.07 -5.26
C GLY A 98 13.46 -7.04 -6.39
N ALA A 99 14.71 -6.59 -6.62
CA ALA A 99 15.03 -5.49 -7.52
C ALA A 99 14.50 -5.66 -8.95
N GLU A 100 14.65 -6.84 -9.56
CA GLU A 100 14.24 -7.05 -10.96
C GLU A 100 12.72 -6.97 -11.14
N ARG A 101 11.95 -7.50 -10.18
CA ARG A 101 10.49 -7.41 -10.20
C ARG A 101 10.05 -5.97 -9.98
N THR A 102 10.63 -5.29 -8.99
CA THR A 102 10.33 -3.88 -8.72
C THR A 102 10.63 -2.96 -9.90
N LYS A 103 11.70 -3.19 -10.66
CA LYS A 103 12.00 -2.42 -11.89
C LYS A 103 10.89 -2.52 -12.92
N VAL A 104 10.37 -3.72 -13.18
CA VAL A 104 9.28 -3.93 -14.16
C VAL A 104 7.96 -3.32 -13.67
N LEU A 105 7.68 -3.40 -12.37
CA LEU A 105 6.50 -2.78 -11.77
C LEU A 105 6.57 -1.25 -11.81
N LEU A 106 7.75 -0.68 -11.54
CA LEU A 106 7.99 0.76 -11.66
C LEU A 106 7.84 1.23 -13.13
N ALA A 107 8.37 0.47 -14.09
CA ALA A 107 8.17 0.76 -15.50
C ALA A 107 6.68 0.69 -15.90
N THR A 108 5.94 -0.30 -15.41
CA THR A 108 4.49 -0.42 -15.60
C THR A 108 3.74 0.79 -15.06
N LEU A 109 4.09 1.24 -13.86
CA LEU A 109 3.51 2.44 -13.24
C LEU A 109 3.77 3.69 -14.07
N LEU A 110 5.03 3.93 -14.45
CA LEU A 110 5.45 5.16 -15.14
C LEU A 110 4.98 5.23 -16.59
N LEU A 111 4.71 4.09 -17.23
CA LEU A 111 4.22 4.01 -18.60
C LEU A 111 2.70 3.83 -18.69
N SER A 112 2.02 3.68 -17.56
CA SER A 112 0.55 3.68 -17.47
C SER A 112 -0.03 5.05 -17.86
N PRO A 113 -1.23 5.12 -18.45
CA PRO A 113 -1.92 6.39 -18.70
C PRO A 113 -2.48 7.07 -17.44
N HIS A 114 -2.47 6.38 -16.29
CA HIS A 114 -2.83 6.96 -14.99
C HIS A 114 -1.74 7.89 -14.48
N ILE A 115 -2.08 8.77 -13.52
CA ILE A 115 -1.10 9.68 -12.92
C ILE A 115 -0.23 8.89 -11.93
N PRO A 116 1.09 8.76 -12.14
CA PRO A 116 1.95 8.03 -11.23
C PRO A 116 2.31 8.88 -10.01
N LEU A 117 2.30 8.25 -8.83
CA LEU A 117 2.89 8.76 -7.60
C LEU A 117 4.09 7.88 -7.23
N LEU A 118 5.21 8.53 -6.90
CA LEU A 118 6.40 7.89 -6.34
C LEU A 118 6.56 8.25 -4.88
N PHE A 119 7.01 7.28 -4.09
CA PHE A 119 7.49 7.48 -2.75
C PHE A 119 8.99 7.73 -2.75
N MET A 120 9.43 8.68 -1.93
CA MET A 120 10.84 9.09 -1.88
C MET A 120 11.77 7.88 -1.74
N GLY A 121 12.78 7.81 -2.61
CA GLY A 121 13.77 6.75 -2.63
C GLY A 121 13.50 5.63 -3.64
N GLU A 122 12.29 5.50 -4.18
CA GLU A 122 12.02 4.52 -5.24
C GLU A 122 12.90 4.76 -6.49
N GLU A 123 13.18 6.02 -6.81
CA GLU A 123 13.92 6.44 -8.00
C GLU A 123 15.37 5.97 -8.04
N TYR A 124 15.96 5.67 -6.88
CA TYR A 124 17.33 5.15 -6.76
C TYR A 124 17.39 3.76 -6.11
N GLY A 125 16.24 3.12 -5.86
CA GLY A 125 16.16 1.78 -5.28
C GLY A 125 16.43 1.72 -3.78
N GLU A 126 15.99 2.73 -3.02
CA GLU A 126 16.08 2.75 -1.55
C GLU A 126 15.52 1.46 -0.94
N SER A 127 16.28 0.85 -0.04
CA SER A 127 15.89 -0.36 0.67
C SER A 127 15.71 -0.14 2.17
N ARG A 128 16.05 1.05 2.70
CA ARG A 128 15.79 1.40 4.09
C ARG A 128 14.29 1.49 4.35
N PRO A 129 13.80 1.01 5.50
CA PRO A 129 12.40 1.03 5.81
C PRO A 129 11.88 2.46 5.96
N PHE A 130 10.57 2.63 5.79
CA PHE A 130 9.89 3.83 6.26
C PHE A 130 8.96 3.45 7.40
N LEU A 131 9.41 3.67 8.63
CA LEU A 131 8.69 3.27 9.85
C LEU A 131 7.65 4.32 10.25
N PHE A 132 6.64 3.89 11.01
CA PHE A 132 5.76 4.81 11.73
C PHE A 132 6.52 5.38 12.94
N PHE A 133 6.73 6.70 12.98
CA PHE A 133 7.43 7.40 14.06
C PHE A 133 6.61 8.58 14.58
N THR A 134 6.77 8.88 15.86
CA THR A 134 6.14 9.99 16.58
C THR A 134 7.12 10.60 17.59
N ASP A 135 6.80 11.77 18.12
CA ASP A 135 7.59 12.42 19.18
C ASP A 135 6.66 12.84 20.33
N PHE A 136 5.91 11.86 20.86
CA PHE A 136 5.02 12.08 22.00
C PHE A 136 5.73 11.74 23.31
N HIS A 137 5.20 12.26 24.41
CA HIS A 137 5.71 12.01 25.76
C HIS A 137 4.59 11.60 26.72
N GLY A 138 4.98 11.02 27.87
CA GLY A 138 4.05 10.63 28.94
C GLY A 138 3.04 9.57 28.50
N ASP A 139 1.79 9.70 28.96
CA ASP A 139 0.74 8.73 28.70
C ASP A 139 0.41 8.56 27.22
N LEU A 140 0.54 9.63 26.42
CA LEU A 140 0.29 9.58 24.99
C LEU A 140 1.34 8.72 24.28
N ALA A 141 2.62 8.85 24.64
CA ALA A 141 3.69 8.01 24.08
C ALA A 141 3.44 6.52 24.34
N ARG A 142 3.06 6.19 25.58
CA ARG A 142 2.70 4.82 25.98
C ARG A 142 1.49 4.32 25.20
N ALA A 143 0.43 5.12 25.08
CA ALA A 143 -0.79 4.75 24.37
C ALA A 143 -0.52 4.49 22.88
N VAL A 144 0.30 5.33 22.22
CA VAL A 144 0.68 5.15 20.81
C VAL A 144 1.51 3.89 20.62
N ARG A 145 2.51 3.64 21.47
CA ARG A 145 3.32 2.41 21.42
C ARG A 145 2.47 1.15 21.58
N GLU A 146 1.62 1.12 22.60
CA GLU A 146 0.73 -0.03 22.85
C GLU A 146 -0.31 -0.21 21.74
N GLY A 147 -0.87 0.90 21.22
CA GLY A 147 -1.80 0.88 20.09
C GLY A 147 -1.15 0.25 18.87
N ARG A 148 0.05 0.72 18.51
CA ARG A 148 0.82 0.18 17.39
C ARG A 148 1.17 -1.29 17.59
N ALA A 149 1.61 -1.71 18.78
CA ALA A 149 1.89 -3.13 19.04
C ALA A 149 0.63 -4.02 18.94
N LYS A 150 -0.54 -3.50 19.33
CA LYS A 150 -1.83 -4.24 19.24
C LYS A 150 -2.28 -4.43 17.80
N GLU A 151 -1.98 -3.50 16.88
CA GLU A 151 -2.28 -3.65 15.44
C GLU A 151 -1.62 -4.90 14.82
N PHE A 152 -0.49 -5.36 15.38
CA PHE A 152 0.26 -6.52 14.90
C PHE A 152 0.22 -7.71 15.86
N ALA A 153 -0.65 -7.70 16.87
CA ALA A 153 -0.71 -8.78 17.87
C ALA A 153 -0.99 -10.17 17.26
N ASP A 154 -1.72 -10.22 16.14
CA ASP A 154 -2.03 -11.45 15.41
C ASP A 154 -0.84 -11.96 14.56
N HIS A 155 0.21 -11.14 14.38
CA HIS A 155 1.45 -11.51 13.68
C HIS A 155 2.49 -11.97 14.70
N ALA A 156 2.33 -13.22 15.16
CA ALA A 156 3.16 -13.80 16.22
C ALA A 156 4.67 -13.67 15.90
N GLY A 157 5.41 -12.95 16.76
CA GLY A 157 6.87 -12.84 16.69
C GLY A 157 7.40 -11.54 16.07
N GLU A 158 6.54 -10.63 15.61
CA GLU A 158 7.00 -9.32 15.12
C GLU A 158 7.36 -8.38 16.26
N ASN A 159 8.63 -7.97 16.32
CA ASN A 159 9.10 -6.93 17.24
C ASN A 159 8.88 -5.57 16.58
N VAL A 160 7.71 -4.97 16.81
CA VAL A 160 7.34 -3.67 16.24
C VAL A 160 8.20 -2.56 16.87
N PRO A 161 8.94 -1.75 16.08
CA PRO A 161 9.74 -0.66 16.61
C PRO A 161 8.91 0.36 17.42
N ASP A 162 9.43 0.86 18.54
CA ASP A 162 8.76 1.90 19.32
C ASP A 162 8.66 3.18 18.49
N PRO A 163 7.44 3.68 18.18
CA PRO A 163 7.27 4.86 17.36
C PRO A 163 7.95 6.11 17.94
N ASN A 164 8.11 6.17 19.26
CA ASN A 164 8.70 7.33 19.96
C ASN A 164 10.22 7.21 20.16
N ALA A 165 10.83 6.09 19.74
CA ALA A 165 12.28 5.92 19.83
C ALA A 165 12.98 6.76 18.75
N PRO A 166 13.99 7.59 19.10
CA PRO A 166 14.77 8.35 18.12
C PRO A 166 15.39 7.47 17.02
N GLU A 167 15.71 6.22 17.34
CA GLU A 167 16.24 5.22 16.43
C GLU A 167 15.27 4.95 15.27
N THR A 168 13.96 4.90 15.53
CA THR A 168 12.90 4.68 14.53
C THR A 168 12.93 5.78 13.47
N LEU A 169 13.08 7.05 13.88
CA LEU A 169 13.28 8.18 12.95
C LEU A 169 14.65 8.13 12.26
N SER A 170 15.70 7.71 12.96
CA SER A 170 17.06 7.70 12.42
C SER A 170 17.25 6.75 11.23
N THR A 171 16.42 5.69 11.13
CA THR A 171 16.42 4.78 9.97
C THR A 171 16.18 5.49 8.63
N LEU A 172 15.56 6.68 8.66
CA LEU A 172 15.28 7.50 7.48
C LEU A 172 16.44 8.39 7.04
N LYS A 173 17.46 8.61 7.88
CA LYS A 173 18.52 9.59 7.63
C LYS A 173 19.66 8.97 6.83
N THR A 174 19.99 9.54 5.67
CA THR A 174 21.01 9.08 4.72
C THR A 174 22.39 8.89 5.36
#